data_AF-A0A090I3Q5-F1
#
_entry.id   AF-A0A090I3Q5-F1
#
_cell.length_a   1.000
_cell.length_b   1.000
_cell.length_c   1.000
_cell.angle_alpha   90.00
_cell.angle_beta   90.00
_cell.angle_gamma   90.00
#
_symmetry.space_group_name_H-M   'P 1'
#
loop_
_entity.id
_entity.type
_entity.pdbx_description
1 polymer ?
#
loop_
_entity_poly.entity_id
_entity_poly.type
_entity_poly.pdbx_seq_one_letter_code
_entity_poly.pdbx_strand_id
1 'polypeptide(L)'
;MHSAYGVVIIMNINEILNIKYPIIQGGMAHIATGTFAAAVSEAGALGTIGSGAMKPERLEEEIKICKSKTSKPFSVNLFMLNPRIEDMVNVIIRNDVKIVSVGAGYPGKYLKILRDNGILVLPLVSSPSQAQYLDKKDITAFIAEGMEAGGHIGDMPTMVLIPQVREASTHPIIAAGGIVLHLK
;
A
#
# COMPACT_ATOMS: atom_id res chain seq x y z
N MET A 1 5.70 2.97 39.54
CA MET A 1 4.82 1.87 39.13
C MET A 1 3.51 2.46 38.61
N HIS A 2 3.31 2.47 37.29
CA HIS A 2 2.00 2.67 36.65
C HIS A 2 1.97 1.68 35.48
N SER A 3 1.39 0.51 35.75
CA SER A 3 1.09 -0.52 34.76
C SER A 3 -0.27 -0.20 34.16
N ALA A 4 -0.30 0.52 33.05
CA ALA A 4 -1.51 0.61 32.23
C ALA A 4 -1.53 -0.62 31.31
N TYR A 5 -2.39 -1.58 31.63
CA TYR A 5 -2.78 -2.65 30.71
C TYR A 5 -3.49 -1.99 29.52
N GLY A 6 -2.73 -1.62 28.50
CA GLY A 6 -3.29 -1.24 27.21
C GLY A 6 -3.94 -2.47 26.60
N VAL A 7 -5.25 -2.42 26.36
CA VAL A 7 -5.92 -3.41 25.53
C VAL A 7 -5.27 -3.33 24.15
N VAL A 8 -4.41 -4.28 23.82
CA VAL A 8 -3.85 -4.42 22.48
C VAL A 8 -4.96 -5.04 21.64
N ILE A 9 -5.78 -4.19 21.01
CA ILE A 9 -6.72 -4.63 19.99
C ILE A 9 -5.87 -5.03 18.77
N ILE A 10 -5.66 -6.33 18.59
CA ILE A 10 -5.02 -6.87 17.38
C ILE A 10 -6.07 -6.79 16.27
N MET A 11 -6.10 -5.66 15.55
CA MET A 11 -6.99 -5.51 14.40
C MET A 11 -6.46 -6.28 13.20
N ASN A 12 -7.34 -6.97 12.49
CA ASN A 12 -6.99 -7.61 11.23
C ASN A 12 -6.80 -6.56 10.14
N ILE A 13 -5.98 -6.86 9.11
CA ILE A 13 -5.69 -5.90 8.05
C ILE A 13 -6.95 -5.41 7.31
N ASN A 14 -7.97 -6.26 7.19
CA ASN A 14 -9.24 -5.90 6.56
C ASN A 14 -10.05 -4.90 7.41
N GLU A 15 -9.94 -4.96 8.73
CA GLU A 15 -10.57 -3.99 9.64
C GLU A 15 -9.85 -2.64 9.58
N ILE A 16 -8.51 -2.66 9.56
CA ILE A 16 -7.67 -1.45 9.43
C ILE A 16 -7.96 -0.72 8.12
N LEU A 17 -8.05 -1.47 7.01
CA LEU A 17 -8.27 -0.91 5.67
C LEU A 17 -9.76 -0.70 5.33
N ASN A 18 -10.68 -1.10 6.22
CA ASN A 18 -12.13 -1.09 6.01
C ASN A 18 -12.57 -1.80 4.72
N ILE A 19 -12.05 -3.01 4.50
CA ILE A 19 -12.36 -3.88 3.35
C ILE A 19 -12.95 -5.20 3.82
N LYS A 20 -13.67 -5.90 2.94
CA LYS A 20 -14.31 -7.18 3.27
C LYS A 20 -13.31 -8.33 3.27
N TYR A 21 -12.48 -8.40 2.23
CA TYR A 21 -11.50 -9.47 2.05
C TYR A 21 -10.09 -8.88 2.24
N PRO A 22 -9.18 -9.56 2.97
CA PRO A 22 -7.79 -9.14 3.15
C PRO A 22 -6.96 -9.42 1.88
N ILE A 23 -7.46 -8.95 0.73
CA ILE A 23 -6.86 -9.10 -0.59
C ILE A 23 -6.62 -7.69 -1.12
N ILE A 24 -5.41 -7.44 -1.61
CA ILE A 24 -5.02 -6.15 -2.20
C ILE A 24 -4.57 -6.42 -3.63
N GLN A 25 -5.17 -5.72 -4.59
CA GLN A 25 -4.70 -5.73 -5.97
C GLN A 25 -3.43 -4.87 -6.06
N GLY A 26 -2.34 -5.43 -6.59
CA GLY A 26 -1.05 -4.73 -6.69
C GLY A 26 -1.06 -3.54 -7.65
N GLY A 27 -0.47 -2.41 -7.26
CA GLY A 27 -0.45 -1.18 -8.04
C GLY A 27 0.49 -1.24 -9.24
N MET A 28 0.03 -1.83 -10.34
CA MET A 28 0.80 -2.03 -11.57
C MET A 28 0.70 -0.81 -12.50
N ALA A 29 1.82 -0.16 -12.82
CA ALA A 29 1.83 0.94 -13.80
C ALA A 29 1.23 0.49 -15.15
N HIS A 30 0.47 1.38 -15.80
CA HIS A 30 -0.26 1.16 -17.06
C HIS A 30 -1.41 0.14 -17.02
N ILE A 31 -1.44 -0.79 -16.08
CA ILE A 31 -2.48 -1.82 -15.96
C ILE A 31 -3.55 -1.43 -14.93
N ALA A 32 -3.10 -0.93 -13.78
CA ALA A 32 -3.94 -0.63 -12.63
C ALA A 32 -4.61 0.75 -12.75
N THR A 33 -5.61 0.83 -13.63
CA THR A 33 -6.43 2.03 -13.86
C THR A 33 -7.44 2.26 -12.73
N GLY A 34 -8.04 3.45 -12.69
CA GLY A 34 -9.13 3.79 -11.77
C GLY A 34 -10.37 2.91 -11.96
N THR A 35 -10.66 2.48 -13.20
CA THR A 35 -11.77 1.54 -13.45
C THR A 35 -11.47 0.16 -12.87
N PHE A 36 -10.23 -0.33 -13.00
CA PHE A 36 -9.84 -1.62 -12.44
C PHE A 36 -9.83 -1.59 -10.91
N ALA A 37 -9.25 -0.55 -10.32
CA ALA A 37 -9.27 -0.35 -8.87
C ALA A 37 -10.71 -0.32 -8.33
N ALA A 38 -11.62 0.41 -8.98
CA ALA A 38 -13.02 0.46 -8.57
C ALA A 38 -13.72 -0.90 -8.62
N ALA A 39 -13.46 -1.70 -9.66
CA ALA A 39 -14.05 -3.04 -9.79
C ALA A 39 -13.58 -3.98 -8.66
N VAL A 40 -12.28 -3.93 -8.32
CA VAL A 40 -11.71 -4.71 -7.20
C VAL A 40 -12.31 -4.26 -5.86
N SER A 41 -12.39 -2.95 -5.64
CA SER A 41 -13.01 -2.37 -4.45
C SER A 41 -14.48 -2.77 -4.32
N GLU A 42 -15.24 -2.77 -5.42
CA GLU A 42 -16.63 -3.25 -5.41
C GLU A 42 -16.77 -4.73 -5.06
N ALA A 43 -15.83 -5.57 -5.49
CA ALA A 43 -15.79 -6.99 -5.10
C ALA A 43 -15.46 -7.20 -3.60
N GLY A 44 -15.03 -6.15 -2.89
CA GLY A 44 -14.77 -6.17 -1.45
C GLY A 44 -13.30 -6.35 -1.05
N ALA A 45 -12.40 -6.43 -2.03
CA ALA A 45 -10.95 -6.34 -1.82
C ALA A 45 -10.48 -4.88 -1.89
N LEU A 46 -9.19 -4.60 -1.67
CA LEU A 46 -8.63 -3.26 -1.88
C LEU A 46 -8.12 -3.12 -3.32
N GLY A 47 -8.80 -2.32 -4.15
CA GLY A 47 -8.30 -1.91 -5.45
C GLY A 47 -7.19 -0.87 -5.33
N THR A 48 -6.20 -0.90 -6.23
CA THR A 48 -5.08 0.05 -6.23
C THR A 48 -4.90 0.68 -7.60
N ILE A 49 -4.83 2.01 -7.68
CA ILE A 49 -4.42 2.73 -8.90
C ILE A 49 -2.88 2.77 -8.96
N GLY A 50 -2.29 2.31 -10.06
CA GLY A 50 -0.84 2.31 -10.27
C GLY A 50 -0.33 3.61 -10.89
N SER A 51 0.20 4.54 -10.09
CA SER A 51 0.56 5.88 -10.56
C SER A 51 1.99 6.01 -11.10
N GLY A 52 2.75 4.93 -11.19
CA GLY A 52 4.21 4.96 -11.42
C GLY A 52 4.66 5.75 -12.65
N ALA A 53 3.93 5.64 -13.76
CA ALA A 53 4.23 6.32 -15.02
C ALA A 53 3.35 7.57 -15.28
N MET A 54 2.55 7.98 -14.29
CA MET A 54 1.58 9.07 -14.46
C MET A 54 2.17 10.42 -14.10
N LYS A 55 1.65 11.45 -14.78
CA LYS A 55 1.73 12.83 -14.29
C LYS A 55 0.58 13.10 -13.30
N PRO A 56 0.69 14.11 -12.43
CA PRO A 56 -0.35 14.48 -11.46
C PRO A 56 -1.74 14.67 -12.07
N GLU A 57 -1.82 15.23 -13.27
CA GLU A 57 -3.09 15.49 -13.96
C GLU A 57 -3.76 14.16 -14.32
N ARG A 58 -2.98 13.19 -14.83
CA ARG A 58 -3.51 11.86 -15.14
C ARG A 58 -3.90 11.09 -13.89
N LEU A 59 -3.13 11.19 -12.80
CA LEU A 59 -3.49 10.56 -11.54
C LEU A 59 -4.83 11.09 -11.03
N GLU A 60 -5.06 12.40 -11.11
CA GLU A 60 -6.35 12.99 -10.70
C GLU A 60 -7.52 12.46 -11.54
N GLU A 61 -7.34 12.35 -12.86
CA GLU A 61 -8.36 11.75 -13.74
C GLU A 61 -8.70 10.33 -13.30
N GLU A 62 -7.70 9.48 -13.04
CA GLU A 62 -7.92 8.09 -12.62
C GLU A 62 -8.60 8.00 -11.24
N ILE A 63 -8.26 8.89 -10.31
CA ILE A 63 -8.93 8.97 -9.00
C ILE A 63 -10.40 9.35 -9.18
N LYS A 64 -10.70 10.34 -10.02
CA LYS A 64 -12.08 10.74 -10.32
C LYS A 64 -12.88 9.61 -10.98
N ILE A 65 -12.27 8.90 -11.93
CA ILE A 65 -12.85 7.71 -12.56
C ILE A 65 -13.16 6.65 -11.50
N CYS A 66 -12.22 6.33 -10.62
CA CYS A 66 -12.43 5.35 -9.54
C CYS A 66 -13.60 5.76 -8.64
N LYS A 67 -13.59 7.00 -8.12
CA LYS A 67 -14.63 7.53 -7.22
C LYS A 67 -16.01 7.64 -7.88
N SER A 68 -16.09 7.80 -9.20
CA SER A 68 -17.37 7.76 -9.92
C SER A 68 -18.00 6.37 -9.98
N LYS A 69 -17.23 5.31 -9.71
CA LYS A 69 -17.64 3.91 -9.87
C LYS A 69 -17.77 3.16 -8.54
N THR A 70 -17.13 3.65 -7.48
CA THR A 70 -17.20 3.04 -6.15
C THR A 70 -17.13 4.10 -5.05
N SER A 71 -17.82 3.82 -3.93
CA SER A 71 -17.66 4.53 -2.67
C SER A 71 -16.81 3.75 -1.65
N LYS A 72 -16.37 2.53 -2.00
CA LYS A 72 -15.55 1.67 -1.13
C LYS A 72 -14.08 2.12 -1.15
N PRO A 73 -13.28 1.75 -0.12
CA PRO A 73 -11.87 2.11 -0.08
C PRO A 73 -11.09 1.62 -1.29
N PHE A 74 -10.13 2.43 -1.74
CA PHE A 74 -9.13 2.08 -2.73
C PHE A 74 -7.81 2.76 -2.37
N SER A 75 -6.70 2.23 -2.86
CA SER A 75 -5.36 2.78 -2.70
C SER A 75 -4.82 3.42 -3.98
N VAL A 76 -3.81 4.27 -3.81
CA VAL A 76 -2.92 4.68 -4.91
C VAL A 76 -1.51 4.19 -4.62
N ASN A 77 -0.85 3.57 -5.59
CA ASN A 77 0.57 3.23 -5.52
C ASN A 77 1.43 4.38 -6.02
N LEU A 78 2.24 4.95 -5.13
CA LEU A 78 3.15 6.04 -5.41
C LEU A 78 4.56 5.51 -5.67
N PHE A 79 5.13 5.93 -6.80
CA PHE A 79 6.55 5.77 -7.11
C PHE A 79 7.32 7.00 -6.58
N MET A 80 8.04 6.85 -5.47
CA MET A 80 8.63 7.98 -4.74
C MET A 80 9.76 8.68 -5.50
N LEU A 81 10.33 8.02 -6.52
CA LEU A 81 11.36 8.59 -7.39
C LEU A 81 10.76 9.38 -8.57
N ASN A 82 9.43 9.52 -8.66
CA ASN A 82 8.81 10.38 -9.65
C ASN A 82 9.28 11.85 -9.43
N PRO A 83 9.79 12.56 -10.46
CA PRO A 83 10.25 13.94 -10.32
C PRO A 83 9.19 14.92 -9.81
N ARG A 84 7.91 14.59 -9.99
CA ARG A 84 6.75 15.36 -9.53
C ARG A 84 6.06 14.71 -8.33
N ILE A 85 6.76 13.91 -7.52
CA ILE A 85 6.17 13.19 -6.38
C ILE A 85 5.44 14.11 -5.39
N GLU A 86 5.92 15.34 -5.20
CA GLU A 86 5.26 16.32 -4.32
C GLU A 86 3.88 16.72 -4.85
N ASP A 87 3.77 16.97 -6.17
CA ASP A 87 2.48 17.21 -6.81
C ASP A 87 1.58 15.97 -6.70
N MET A 88 2.13 14.76 -6.89
CA MET A 88 1.37 13.51 -6.76
C MET A 88 0.77 13.36 -5.37
N VAL A 89 1.53 13.64 -4.30
CA VAL A 89 1.05 13.63 -2.91
C VAL A 89 -0.04 14.68 -2.70
N ASN A 90 0.09 15.87 -3.27
CA ASN A 90 -0.95 16.90 -3.22
C ASN A 90 -2.24 16.45 -3.93
N VAL A 91 -2.14 15.70 -5.04
CA VAL A 91 -3.30 15.10 -5.72
C VAL A 91 -4.01 14.08 -4.82
N ILE A 92 -3.26 13.24 -4.10
CA ILE A 92 -3.83 12.27 -3.13
C ILE A 92 -4.62 12.99 -2.05
N ILE A 93 -4.00 14.00 -1.42
CA ILE A 93 -4.60 14.73 -0.30
C ILE A 93 -5.85 15.49 -0.75
N ARG A 94 -5.76 16.28 -1.84
CA ARG A 94 -6.88 17.12 -2.30
C ARG A 94 -8.09 16.30 -2.76
N ASN A 95 -7.84 15.09 -3.27
CA ASN A 95 -8.90 14.18 -3.69
C ASN A 95 -9.32 13.22 -2.57
N ASP A 96 -8.89 13.41 -1.33
CA ASP A 96 -9.29 12.60 -0.18
C ASP A 96 -9.13 11.09 -0.42
N VAL A 97 -7.94 10.67 -0.86
CA VAL A 97 -7.54 9.26 -0.94
C VAL A 97 -6.99 8.83 0.42
N LYS A 98 -7.54 7.77 1.02
CA LYS A 98 -7.24 7.37 2.40
C LYS A 98 -6.15 6.32 2.56
N ILE A 99 -5.71 5.69 1.47
CA ILE A 99 -4.71 4.62 1.53
C ILE A 99 -3.70 4.85 0.40
N VAL A 100 -2.42 4.81 0.73
CA VAL A 100 -1.34 4.82 -0.26
C VAL A 100 -0.42 3.64 -0.04
N SER A 101 -0.06 2.97 -1.13
CA SER A 101 1.06 2.04 -1.15
C SER A 101 2.28 2.76 -1.71
N VAL A 102 3.47 2.42 -1.21
CA VAL A 102 4.71 3.06 -1.62
C VAL A 102 5.58 2.01 -2.29
N GLY A 103 5.77 2.14 -3.61
CA GLY A 103 6.69 1.30 -4.37
C GLY A 103 8.14 1.74 -4.14
N ALA A 104 8.94 1.76 -5.21
CA ALA A 104 10.35 2.14 -5.11
C ALA A 104 10.57 3.57 -4.58
N GLY A 105 11.56 3.69 -3.69
CA GLY A 105 11.99 4.90 -3.00
C GLY A 105 11.51 4.99 -1.54
N TYR A 106 11.87 6.07 -0.85
CA TYR A 106 11.64 6.23 0.60
C TYR A 106 10.56 7.28 0.89
N PRO A 107 9.49 6.96 1.66
CA PRO A 107 8.39 7.89 1.91
C PRO A 107 8.65 8.92 3.01
N GLY A 108 9.80 8.91 3.68
CA GLY A 108 9.99 9.62 4.95
C GLY A 108 9.70 11.13 4.92
N LYS A 109 9.95 11.82 3.79
CA LYS A 109 9.59 13.25 3.64
C LYS A 109 8.08 13.48 3.75
N TYR A 110 7.26 12.50 3.36
CA TYR A 110 5.81 12.63 3.24
C TYR A 110 5.02 11.94 4.36
N LEU A 111 5.64 11.09 5.19
CA LEU A 111 4.92 10.36 6.24
C LEU A 111 4.12 11.28 7.18
N LYS A 112 4.72 12.38 7.64
CA LYS A 112 4.02 13.31 8.55
C LYS A 112 2.78 13.93 7.90
N ILE A 113 2.89 14.42 6.66
CA ILE A 113 1.75 15.06 5.98
C ILE A 113 0.67 14.03 5.60
N LEU A 114 1.06 12.80 5.25
CA LEU A 114 0.12 11.70 4.99
C LEU A 114 -0.66 11.33 6.27
N ARG A 115 0.02 11.13 7.42
CA ARG A 115 -0.65 10.87 8.71
C ARG A 115 -1.56 12.04 9.11
N ASP A 116 -1.09 13.28 9.02
CA ASP A 116 -1.88 14.45 9.42
C ASP A 116 -3.18 14.59 8.60
N ASN A 117 -3.25 13.98 7.42
CA ASN A 117 -4.47 13.89 6.59
C ASN A 117 -5.24 12.57 6.75
N GLY A 118 -4.88 11.73 7.72
CA GLY A 118 -5.52 10.45 8.00
C GLY A 118 -5.30 9.40 6.92
N ILE A 119 -4.16 9.47 6.20
CA ILE A 119 -3.83 8.55 5.11
C ILE A 119 -3.01 7.39 5.66
N LEU A 120 -3.48 6.16 5.43
CA LEU A 120 -2.77 4.94 5.76
C LEU A 120 -1.66 4.67 4.75
N VAL A 121 -0.46 4.32 5.22
CA VAL A 121 0.74 4.18 4.38
C VAL A 121 1.24 2.74 4.41
N LEU A 122 1.32 2.12 3.24
CA LEU A 122 1.71 0.72 3.03
C LEU A 122 3.00 0.64 2.20
N PRO A 123 4.20 0.80 2.81
CA PRO A 123 5.44 0.65 2.08
C PRO A 123 5.70 -0.78 1.62
N LEU A 124 6.16 -0.91 0.37
CA LEU A 124 6.73 -2.15 -0.13
C LEU A 124 8.15 -2.30 0.40
N VAL A 125 8.46 -3.51 0.87
CA VAL A 125 9.80 -3.92 1.31
C VAL A 125 10.15 -5.27 0.68
N SER A 126 11.40 -5.42 0.27
CA SER A 126 11.95 -6.66 -0.30
C SER A 126 13.09 -7.24 0.53
N SER A 127 13.37 -6.65 1.70
CA SER A 127 14.34 -7.17 2.68
C SER A 127 13.93 -6.88 4.14
N PRO A 128 14.42 -7.67 5.11
CA PRO A 128 14.24 -7.41 6.54
C PRO A 128 14.90 -6.10 6.99
N SER A 129 16.01 -5.71 6.37
CA SER A 129 16.71 -4.46 6.70
C SER A 129 15.88 -3.22 6.33
N GLN A 130 15.14 -3.25 5.22
CA GLN A 130 14.20 -2.20 4.86
C GLN A 130 13.04 -2.13 5.87
N ALA A 131 12.49 -3.29 6.25
CA ALA A 131 11.44 -3.37 7.27
C ALA A 131 11.92 -2.80 8.60
N GLN A 132 13.10 -3.21 9.09
CA GLN A 132 13.69 -2.72 10.33
C GLN A 132 13.93 -1.20 10.32
N TYR A 133 14.36 -0.66 9.18
CA TYR A 133 14.57 0.78 9.01
C TYR A 133 13.25 1.58 9.08
N LEU A 134 12.18 1.02 8.53
CA LEU A 134 10.84 1.62 8.49
C LEU A 134 9.99 1.32 9.73
N ASP A 135 10.33 0.33 10.55
CA ASP A 135 9.52 -0.13 11.69
C ASP A 135 9.27 0.97 12.74
N LYS A 136 10.21 1.90 12.90
CA LYS A 136 10.05 3.04 13.83
C LYS A 136 9.38 4.25 13.19
N LYS A 137 8.89 4.11 11.96
CA LYS A 137 8.25 5.19 11.21
C LYS A 137 6.73 5.08 11.30
N ASP A 138 6.11 6.19 10.99
CA ASP A 138 4.66 6.35 11.02
C ASP A 138 4.02 5.74 9.77
N ILE A 139 3.93 4.41 9.77
CA ILE A 139 3.37 3.58 8.69
C ILE A 139 2.27 2.69 9.25
N THR A 140 1.43 2.15 8.37
CA THR A 140 0.28 1.34 8.79
C THR A 140 0.60 -0.16 8.79
N ALA A 141 1.21 -0.65 7.71
CA ALA A 141 1.56 -2.05 7.52
C ALA A 141 2.62 -2.18 6.42
N PHE A 142 3.33 -3.30 6.40
CA PHE A 142 4.27 -3.61 5.32
C PHE A 142 3.60 -4.40 4.21
N ILE A 143 3.94 -4.11 2.96
CA ILE A 143 3.78 -5.05 1.85
C ILE A 143 5.15 -5.68 1.64
N ALA A 144 5.30 -6.95 2.03
CA ALA A 144 6.56 -7.68 1.85
C ALA A 144 6.49 -8.47 0.54
N GLU A 145 7.26 -8.02 -0.45
CA GLU A 145 7.21 -8.50 -1.84
C GLU A 145 8.43 -9.37 -2.15
N GLY A 146 8.20 -10.67 -2.36
CA GLY A 146 9.24 -11.61 -2.74
C GLY A 146 9.58 -11.59 -4.24
N MET A 147 10.72 -12.17 -4.59
CA MET A 147 11.28 -12.14 -5.94
C MET A 147 10.43 -12.85 -7.01
N GLU A 148 9.42 -13.61 -6.60
CA GLU A 148 8.45 -14.25 -7.51
C GLU A 148 7.38 -13.26 -8.02
N ALA A 149 7.39 -12.01 -7.56
CA ALA A 149 6.56 -10.94 -8.08
C ALA A 149 6.95 -10.53 -9.51
N GLY A 150 6.09 -9.77 -10.17
CA GLY A 150 6.40 -9.11 -11.43
C GLY A 150 6.94 -7.69 -11.21
N GLY A 151 7.68 -7.15 -12.19
CA GLY A 151 8.17 -5.77 -12.14
C GLY A 151 9.56 -5.66 -11.49
N HIS A 152 9.77 -4.63 -10.67
CA HIS A 152 11.04 -4.44 -9.95
C HIS A 152 11.04 -5.32 -8.71
N ILE A 153 11.94 -6.29 -8.67
CA ILE A 153 12.03 -7.30 -7.61
C ILE A 153 13.27 -7.11 -6.75
N GLY A 154 13.21 -7.60 -5.50
CA GLY A 154 14.42 -7.89 -4.72
C GLY A 154 14.90 -9.33 -4.95
N ASP A 155 15.80 -9.79 -4.08
CA ASP A 155 16.47 -11.10 -4.25
C ASP A 155 15.93 -12.20 -3.31
N MET A 156 15.02 -11.85 -2.39
CA MET A 156 14.50 -12.80 -1.40
C MET A 156 13.19 -13.45 -1.88
N PRO A 157 13.05 -14.79 -1.82
CA PRO A 157 11.79 -15.45 -2.11
C PRO A 157 10.74 -15.13 -1.04
N THR A 158 9.47 -15.04 -1.41
CA THR A 158 8.33 -14.71 -0.52
C THR A 158 8.32 -15.62 0.71
N MET A 159 8.51 -16.92 0.53
CA MET A 159 8.53 -17.90 1.63
C MET A 159 9.57 -17.58 2.72
N VAL A 160 10.69 -16.95 2.34
CA VAL A 160 11.79 -16.60 3.25
C VAL A 160 11.68 -15.15 3.74
N LEU A 161 11.22 -14.23 2.88
CA LEU A 161 11.10 -12.82 3.20
C LEU A 161 10.08 -12.57 4.32
N ILE A 162 8.88 -13.16 4.20
CA ILE A 162 7.77 -12.92 5.15
C ILE A 162 8.15 -13.23 6.60
N PRO A 163 8.70 -14.41 6.96
CA PRO A 163 9.07 -14.69 8.35
C PRO A 163 10.16 -13.74 8.86
N GLN A 164 11.15 -13.37 8.04
CA GLN A 164 12.22 -12.46 8.49
C GLN A 164 11.74 -11.01 8.66
N VAL A 165 10.81 -10.53 7.82
CA VAL A 165 10.16 -9.23 8.02
C VAL A 165 9.33 -9.25 9.31
N ARG A 166 8.70 -10.40 9.63
CA ARG A 166 7.95 -10.57 10.89
C ARG A 166 8.84 -10.57 12.13
N GLU A 167 10.08 -11.04 12.03
CA GLU A 167 11.06 -10.92 13.11
C GLU A 167 11.55 -9.48 13.29
N ALA A 168 11.64 -8.72 12.19
CA ALA A 168 12.12 -7.35 12.19
C ALA A 168 11.07 -6.30 12.61
N SER A 169 9.78 -6.64 12.62
CA SER A 169 8.69 -5.69 12.84
C SER A 169 7.45 -6.29 13.51
N THR A 170 6.77 -5.47 14.30
CA THR A 170 5.45 -5.80 14.87
C THR A 170 4.27 -5.30 14.04
N HIS A 171 4.51 -4.54 12.97
CA HIS A 171 3.47 -4.06 12.07
C HIS A 171 2.79 -5.23 11.33
N PRO A 172 1.52 -5.08 10.91
CA PRO A 172 0.90 -6.06 10.01
C PRO A 172 1.71 -6.22 8.73
N ILE A 173 1.74 -7.44 8.20
CA ILE A 173 2.47 -7.79 6.97
C ILE A 173 1.47 -8.34 5.95
N ILE A 174 1.47 -7.73 4.77
CA ILE A 174 0.77 -8.20 3.58
C ILE A 174 1.81 -8.88 2.69
N ALA A 175 1.62 -10.18 2.43
CA ALA A 175 2.51 -10.91 1.53
C ALA A 175 2.19 -10.59 0.07
N ALA A 176 3.22 -10.40 -0.75
CA ALA A 176 3.13 -10.22 -2.19
C ALA A 176 4.24 -11.02 -2.90
N GLY A 177 3.98 -11.47 -4.13
CA GLY A 177 4.87 -12.35 -4.89
C GLY A 177 4.42 -13.82 -4.87
N GLY A 178 4.18 -14.40 -6.04
CA GLY A 178 3.81 -15.82 -6.17
C GLY A 178 2.43 -16.25 -5.62
N ILE A 179 1.61 -15.33 -5.10
CA ILE A 179 0.30 -15.66 -4.53
C ILE A 179 -0.77 -15.65 -5.63
N VAL A 180 -1.14 -16.84 -6.09
CA VAL A 180 -2.26 -17.05 -7.01
C VAL A 180 -3.06 -18.27 -6.57
N LEU A 181 -4.38 -18.23 -6.80
CA LEU A 181 -5.21 -19.42 -6.68
C LEU A 181 -5.34 -20.05 -8.06
N HIS A 182 -4.95 -21.31 -8.17
CA HIS A 182 -5.25 -22.07 -9.39
C HIS A 182 -6.69 -22.58 -9.29
N LEU A 183 -7.61 -21.82 -9.88
CA LEU A 183 -9.00 -22.25 -10.07
C LEU A 183 -9.07 -23.00 -11.40
N LYS A 184 -9.64 -24.22 -11.38
CA LYS A 184 -9.94 -25.02 -12.57
C LYS A 184 -11.25 -24.58 -13.19
#